data_AF-A0A0R1LW55-F1
#
_entry.id   AF-A0A0R1LW55-F1
#
_cell.length_a   1.000
_cell.length_b   1.000
_cell.length_c   1.000
_cell.angle_alpha   90.00
_cell.angle_beta   90.00
_cell.angle_gamma   90.00
#
_symmetry.space_group_name_H-M   'P 1'
#
loop_
_entity.id
_entity.type
_entity.pdbx_description
1 polymer ?
#
loop_
_entity_poly.entity_id
_entity_poly.type
_entity_poly.pdbx_seq_one_letter_code
_entity_poly.pdbx_strand_id
1 'polypeptide(L)' 'MAYSALAQIYANAIAEKSRTLDGVPTALRAEVQACIDDKNQNSDKNQGDNQSC' A
#
# COMPACT_ATOMS: atom_id res chain seq x y z
N MET A 1 7.29 10.40 -4.23
CA MET A 1 6.75 10.15 -5.59
C MET A 1 5.24 10.32 -5.52
N ALA A 2 4.60 10.95 -6.50
CA ALA A 2 3.14 11.10 -6.51
C ALA A 2 2.54 10.03 -7.43
N TYR A 3 1.94 9.00 -6.85
CA TYR A 3 1.22 7.97 -7.61
C TYR A 3 -0.09 8.55 -8.17
N SER A 4 -0.57 8.01 -9.29
CA SER A 4 -1.90 8.35 -9.78
C SER A 4 -2.98 8.09 -8.71
N ALA A 5 -4.01 8.94 -8.67
CA ALA A 5 -5.10 8.82 -7.68
C ALA A 5 -5.77 7.44 -7.72
N LEU A 6 -5.88 6.85 -8.92
CA LEU A 6 -6.45 5.52 -9.10
C LEU A 6 -5.56 4.43 -8.48
N ALA A 7 -4.23 4.48 -8.68
CA ALA A 7 -3.32 3.53 -8.09
C ALA A 7 -3.38 3.53 -6.55
N GLN A 8 -3.48 4.70 -5.93
CA GLN A 8 -3.59 4.81 -4.46
C GLN A 8 -4.87 4.17 -3.91
N ILE A 9 -6.00 4.35 -4.60
CA ILE A 9 -7.29 3.74 -4.22
C ILE A 9 -7.18 2.21 -4.25
N TYR A 10 -6.60 1.65 -5.31
CA TYR A 10 -6.40 0.20 -5.41
C TYR A 10 -5.40 -0.33 -4.38
N ALA A 11 -4.28 0.37 -4.16
CA ALA A 11 -3.30 0.00 -3.14
C ALA A 11 -3.94 -0.06 -1.75
N ASN A 12 -4.78 0.91 -1.40
CA ASN A 12 -5.52 0.91 -0.13
C ASN A 12 -6.50 -0.25 -0.03
N ALA A 13 -7.31 -0.49 -1.05
CA ALA A 13 -8.27 -1.60 -1.05
C ALA A 13 -7.57 -2.98 -0.99
N ILE A 14 -6.38 -3.12 -1.58
CA ILE A 14 -5.58 -4.35 -1.49
C ILE A 14 -5.00 -4.51 -0.07
N ALA A 15 -4.46 -3.42 0.51
CA ALA A 15 -3.97 -3.43 1.89
C ALA A 15 -5.08 -3.76 2.91
N GLU A 16 -6.30 -3.28 2.67
CA GLU A 16 -7.51 -3.60 3.43
C GLU A 16 -8.11 -4.99 3.10
N LYS A 17 -7.45 -5.76 2.22
CA LYS A 17 -7.86 -7.11 1.77
C LYS A 17 -9.25 -7.14 1.11
N SER A 18 -9.73 -6.01 0.61
CA SER A 18 -11.03 -5.87 -0.05
C SER A 18 -10.93 -5.96 -1.58
N ARG A 19 -9.72 -5.91 -2.17
CA ARG A 19 -9.45 -6.14 -3.60
C ARG A 19 -8.14 -6.90 -3.85
N THR A 20 -7.97 -7.40 -5.07
CA THR A 20 -6.73 -8.06 -5.55
C THR A 20 -6.04 -7.23 -6.64
N LEU A 21 -4.75 -7.47 -6.85
CA LEU A 21 -3.93 -6.82 -7.89
C LEU A 21 -4.40 -7.09 -9.33
N ASP A 22 -5.22 -8.12 -9.54
CA ASP A 22 -5.70 -8.47 -10.88
C ASP A 22 -6.73 -7.47 -11.42
N GLY A 23 -7.43 -6.76 -10.53
CA GLY A 23 -8.34 -5.67 -10.89
C GLY A 23 -7.65 -4.35 -11.24
N VAL A 24 -6.31 -4.31 -11.24
CA VAL A 24 -5.51 -3.11 -11.53
C VAL A 24 -5.06 -3.13 -13.00
N PRO A 25 -5.30 -2.05 -13.76
CA PRO A 25 -4.76 -1.94 -15.13
C PRO A 25 -3.25 -2.14 -15.17
N THR A 26 -2.74 -2.88 -16.15
CA THR A 26 -1.30 -3.20 -16.28
C THR A 26 -0.40 -1.98 -16.19
N ALA A 27 -0.81 -0.86 -16.80
CA ALA A 27 -0.07 0.40 -16.76
C ALA A 27 0.15 0.96 -15.34
N LEU A 28 -0.74 0.63 -14.39
CA LEU A 28 -0.71 1.13 -13.02
C LEU A 28 -0.24 0.10 -11.99
N ARG A 29 -0.04 -1.18 -12.37
CA ARG A 29 0.39 -2.24 -11.43
C ARG A 29 1.71 -1.87 -10.73
N ALA A 30 2.66 -1.29 -11.46
CA ALA A 30 3.94 -0.87 -10.89
C ALA A 30 3.78 0.24 -9.83
N GLU A 31 2.92 1.23 -10.10
CA GLU A 31 2.61 2.30 -9.14
C GLU A 31 1.89 1.77 -7.90
N VAL A 32 0.92 0.86 -8.08
CA VAL A 32 0.21 0.21 -6.97
C VAL A 32 1.16 -0.59 -6.11
N GLN A 33 2.05 -1.38 -6.71
CA GLN A 33 3.02 -2.18 -5.98
C GLN A 33 3.98 -1.30 -5.17
N ALA A 34 4.53 -0.25 -5.79
CA ALA A 34 5.38 0.71 -5.09
C ALA A 34 4.66 1.40 -3.91
N CYS A 35 3.38 1.72 -4.07
CA CYS A 35 2.56 2.28 -2.99
C CYS A 35 2.31 1.28 -1.84
N ILE A 36 2.12 0.00 -2.15
CA ILE A 36 1.96 -1.07 -1.14
C ILE A 36 3.27 -1.28 -0.38
N ASP A 37 4.40 -1.35 -1.10
CA ASP A 37 5.72 -1.58 -0.51
C ASP A 37 6.10 -0.43 0.43
N ASP A 38 5.86 0.83 0.04
CA ASP A 38 6.07 2.01 0.88
C ASP A 38 5.21 1.98 2.16
N LYS A 39 3.93 1.60 2.04
CA LYS A 39 3.03 1.44 3.21
C LYS A 39 3.46 0.32 4.15
N ASN A 40 3.90 -0.82 3.62
CA ASN A 40 4.36 -1.94 4.43
C ASN A 40 5.67 -1.58 5.15
N GLN A 41 6.62 -0.93 4.47
CA GLN A 41 7.88 -0.50 5.09
C GLN A 41 7.71 0.55 6.20
N ASN A 42 6.66 1.36 6.15
CA ASN A 42 6.34 2.30 7.24
C ASN A 42 5.56 1.65 8.39
N SER A 43 4.88 0.54 8.15
CA SER A 43 4.17 -0.20 9.20
C SER A 43 5.15 -0.95 10.12
N ASP A 44 6.25 -1.47 9.56
CA ASP A 44 7.33 -2.12 10.32
C ASP A 44 8.10 -1.14 11.25
N LYS A 45 8.15 0.16 10.91
CA LYS A 45 8.89 1.16 11.70
C LYS A 45 8.14 1.70 12.93
N ASN A 46 6.87 1.34 13.11
CA ASN A 46 6.05 1.77 14.26
C ASN A 46 5.61 0.60 15.14
N GLN A 47 6.22 -0.58 14.97
CA GLN A 47 5.98 -1.76 15.80
C GLN A 47 7.05 -1.98 16.87
N GLY A 48 7.85 -0.95 17.17
CA GLY A 48 8.60 -0.81 18.41
C GLY A 48 8.08 0.42 19.15
N ASP A 49 8.00 0.35 20.48
CA ASP A 49 7.67 1.47 21.37
C ASP A 49 6.18 1.81 21.56
N ASN A 50 5.37 0.83 21.96
CA ASN A 50 4.34 1.13 22.96
C ASN A 50 3.90 -0.09 23.81
N GLN A 51 4.67 -0.40 24.85
CA GLN A 51 4.12 -0.41 26.21
C GLN A 51 5.25 -0.26 27.23
N SER A 52 5.33 0.94 27.80
CA SER A 52 6.03 1.25 29.04
C SER A 52 5.32 0.65 30.26
N CYS A 53 6.12 0.56 31.34
CA CYS A 53 5.84 0.37 32.77
C CYS A 53 6.28 -0.99 33.33
#